data_AF-A0A177LXL8-F1
#
_entry.id   AF-A0A177LXL8-F1
#
_cell.length_a   1.000
_cell.length_b   1.000
_cell.length_c   1.000
_cell.angle_alpha   90.00
_cell.angle_beta   90.00
_cell.angle_gamma   90.00
#
_symmetry.space_group_name_H-M   'P 1'
#
loop_
_entity.id
_entity.type
_entity.pdbx_description
1 polymer ?
#
loop_
_entity_poly.entity_id
_entity_poly.type
_entity_poly.pdbx_seq_one_letter_code
_entity_poly.pdbx_strand_id
1 'polypeptide(L)'
;MKFRVFLQRLSSPRVRRRLKIGLSVWGVAIAISLIFKFAYDIGYFKAQSLINDKNTATPNTTQILTIESAQRIVSGALKEDPDYPKTIVTQVIDNNQKLATIIVENNKQRKIGWIIDMRLFFTGDLFNDNGYNLTESIEHQHNISRGEN
;
A
#
# COMPACT_ATOMS: atom_id res chain seq x y z
N MET A 1 -45.71 20.33 -34.62
CA MET A 1 -45.29 21.40 -35.57
C MET A 1 -43.81 21.81 -35.50
N LYS A 2 -43.05 21.54 -34.42
CA LYS A 2 -41.67 22.05 -34.25
C LYS A 2 -40.54 21.25 -34.94
N PHE A 3 -40.76 19.98 -35.28
CA PHE A 3 -39.75 19.11 -35.92
C PHE A 3 -39.51 19.42 -37.42
N ARG A 4 -40.57 19.79 -38.15
CA ARG A 4 -40.49 20.12 -39.59
C ARG A 4 -39.62 21.36 -39.86
N VAL A 5 -39.67 22.35 -38.98
CA VAL A 5 -38.84 23.57 -39.09
C VAL A 5 -37.36 23.24 -38.88
N PHE A 6 -37.05 22.30 -37.98
CA PHE A 6 -35.69 21.82 -37.74
C PHE A 6 -35.11 21.11 -38.98
N LEU A 7 -35.92 20.24 -39.62
CA LEU A 7 -35.57 19.56 -40.88
C LEU A 7 -35.36 20.54 -42.05
N GLN A 8 -36.15 21.61 -42.15
CA GLN A 8 -35.93 22.64 -43.18
C GLN A 8 -34.61 23.41 -42.98
N ARG A 9 -34.22 23.69 -41.73
CA ARG A 9 -32.96 24.38 -41.40
C ARG A 9 -31.72 23.52 -41.71
N LEU A 10 -31.86 22.19 -41.57
CA LEU A 10 -30.89 21.16 -41.97
C LEU A 10 -30.69 21.04 -43.49
N SER A 11 -31.64 21.53 -44.30
CA SER A 11 -31.55 21.53 -45.77
C SER A 11 -30.56 22.58 -46.31
N SER A 12 -30.17 23.55 -45.49
CA SER A 12 -29.16 24.54 -45.90
C SER A 12 -27.75 23.92 -45.98
N PRO A 13 -27.01 24.12 -47.09
CA PRO A 13 -25.74 23.43 -47.33
C PRO A 13 -24.65 23.81 -46.30
N ARG A 14 -24.71 25.03 -45.76
CA ARG A 14 -23.78 25.51 -44.72
C ARG A 14 -24.02 24.81 -43.37
N VAL A 15 -25.28 24.61 -42.97
CA VAL A 15 -25.62 23.91 -41.71
C VAL A 15 -25.31 22.42 -41.83
N ARG A 16 -25.63 21.80 -42.97
CA ARG A 16 -25.32 20.38 -43.21
C ARG A 16 -23.81 20.09 -43.19
N ARG A 17 -22.98 21.00 -43.71
CA ARG A 17 -21.51 20.87 -43.66
C ARG A 17 -20.98 20.98 -42.23
N ARG A 18 -21.47 21.96 -41.43
CA ARG A 18 -21.06 22.12 -40.02
C ARG A 18 -21.52 20.95 -39.15
N LEU A 19 -22.72 20.42 -39.39
CA LEU A 19 -23.25 19.26 -38.68
C LEU A 19 -22.40 18.01 -38.96
N LYS A 20 -22.02 17.75 -40.23
CA LYS A 20 -21.14 16.62 -40.58
C LYS A 20 -19.79 16.69 -39.86
N ILE A 21 -19.20 17.88 -39.78
CA ILE A 21 -17.93 18.11 -39.08
C ILE A 21 -18.11 17.85 -37.58
N GLY A 22 -19.15 18.44 -36.97
CA GLY A 22 -19.45 18.22 -35.55
C GLY A 22 -19.69 16.74 -35.22
N LEU A 23 -20.46 16.04 -36.06
CA LEU A 23 -20.72 14.61 -35.89
C LEU A 23 -19.45 13.76 -36.00
N SER A 24 -18.56 14.12 -36.94
CA SER A 24 -17.27 13.45 -37.12
C SER A 24 -16.36 13.65 -35.91
N VAL A 25 -16.28 14.86 -35.36
CA VAL A 25 -15.47 15.16 -34.17
C VAL A 25 -16.00 14.40 -32.95
N TRP A 26 -17.31 14.36 -32.76
CA TRP A 26 -17.93 13.57 -31.68
C TRP A 26 -17.68 12.08 -31.84
N GLY A 27 -17.76 11.54 -33.05
CA GLY A 27 -17.44 10.14 -33.32
C GLY A 27 -16.01 9.77 -32.93
N VAL A 28 -15.04 10.63 -33.27
CA VAL A 28 -13.63 10.43 -32.90
C VAL A 28 -13.43 10.51 -31.39
N ALA A 29 -14.05 11.48 -30.71
CA ALA A 29 -13.95 11.60 -29.25
C ALA A 29 -14.49 10.36 -28.52
N ILE A 30 -15.63 9.81 -28.98
CA ILE A 30 -16.22 8.59 -28.42
C ILE A 30 -15.28 7.39 -28.64
N ALA A 31 -14.73 7.23 -29.84
CA ALA A 31 -13.80 6.14 -30.14
C ALA A 31 -12.55 6.19 -29.26
N ILE A 32 -11.96 7.38 -29.08
CA ILE A 32 -10.80 7.58 -28.21
C ILE A 32 -11.15 7.23 -26.76
N SER A 33 -12.30 7.70 -26.25
CA SER A 33 -12.74 7.40 -24.88
C SER A 33 -12.94 5.90 -24.65
N LEU A 34 -13.46 5.17 -25.63
CA LEU A 34 -13.64 3.72 -25.54
C LEU A 34 -12.30 2.98 -25.51
N ILE A 35 -11.34 3.40 -26.35
CA ILE A 35 -9.99 2.80 -26.37
C ILE A 35 -9.29 2.97 -25.02
N PHE A 36 -9.35 4.17 -24.42
CA PHE A 36 -8.79 4.40 -23.09
C PHE A 36 -9.46 3.55 -22.03
N LYS A 37 -10.79 3.39 -22.07
CA LYS A 37 -11.51 2.53 -21.14
C LYS A 37 -11.09 1.07 -21.26
N PHE A 38 -11.01 0.53 -22.48
CA PHE A 38 -10.56 -0.84 -22.71
C PHE A 38 -9.12 -1.06 -22.25
N ALA A 39 -8.21 -0.12 -22.54
CA ALA A 39 -6.83 -0.21 -22.07
C ALA A 39 -6.74 -0.17 -20.53
N TYR A 40 -7.55 0.68 -19.89
CA TYR A 40 -7.63 0.75 -18.43
C TYR A 40 -8.18 -0.55 -17.82
N ASP A 41 -9.27 -1.09 -18.36
CA ASP A 41 -9.91 -2.31 -17.87
C ASP A 41 -9.00 -3.54 -18.05
N ILE A 42 -8.29 -3.65 -19.19
CA ILE A 42 -7.32 -4.74 -19.44
C ILE A 42 -6.10 -4.60 -18.51
N GLY A 43 -5.59 -3.39 -18.32
CA GLY A 43 -4.48 -3.13 -17.39
C GLY A 43 -4.86 -3.44 -15.95
N TYR A 44 -6.07 -3.04 -15.53
CA TYR A 44 -6.64 -3.31 -14.22
C TYR A 44 -6.82 -4.81 -13.99
N PHE A 45 -7.36 -5.55 -14.97
CA PHE A 45 -7.52 -7.00 -14.89
C PHE A 45 -6.16 -7.73 -14.81
N LYS A 46 -5.15 -7.27 -15.57
CA LYS A 46 -3.80 -7.82 -15.54
C LYS A 46 -3.09 -7.56 -14.21
N ALA A 47 -3.31 -6.39 -13.61
CA ALA A 47 -2.81 -6.10 -12.27
C ALA A 47 -3.49 -7.00 -11.21
N GLN A 48 -4.81 -7.16 -11.30
CA GLN A 48 -5.57 -8.02 -10.40
C GLN A 48 -5.18 -9.50 -10.54
N SER A 49 -4.94 -9.98 -11.77
CA SER A 49 -4.51 -11.36 -12.01
C SER A 49 -3.10 -11.60 -11.48
N LEU A 50 -2.16 -10.66 -11.67
CA LEU A 50 -0.82 -10.73 -11.09
C LEU A 50 -0.83 -10.76 -9.55
N ILE A 51 -1.76 -10.05 -8.91
CA ILE A 51 -1.97 -10.09 -7.46
C ILE A 51 -2.52 -11.47 -7.05
N ASN A 52 -3.53 -11.98 -7.76
CA ASN A 52 -4.13 -13.27 -7.46
C ASN A 52 -3.17 -14.45 -7.70
N ASP A 53 -2.38 -14.42 -8.77
CA ASP A 53 -1.40 -15.47 -9.10
C ASP A 53 -0.23 -15.48 -8.10
N LYS A 54 0.16 -14.32 -7.56
CA LYS A 54 1.10 -14.25 -6.43
C LYS A 54 0.52 -14.86 -5.15
N ASN A 55 -0.79 -14.74 -4.93
CA ASN A 55 -1.46 -15.25 -3.74
C ASN A 55 -1.79 -16.76 -3.81
N THR A 56 -1.88 -17.35 -5.01
CA THR A 56 -2.25 -18.77 -5.20
C THR A 56 -1.06 -19.72 -5.41
N ALA A 57 0.13 -19.21 -5.73
CA ALA A 57 1.30 -20.04 -6.06
C ALA A 57 2.02 -20.68 -4.86
N THR A 58 1.67 -20.37 -3.62
CA THR A 58 2.28 -20.98 -2.43
C THR A 58 1.24 -21.68 -1.56
N PRO A 59 1.33 -23.01 -1.35
CA PRO A 59 0.56 -23.68 -0.31
C PRO A 59 1.06 -23.15 1.05
N ASN A 60 0.30 -22.24 1.64
CA ASN A 60 0.61 -21.59 2.92
C ASN A 60 0.52 -22.59 4.08
N THR A 61 1.64 -23.25 4.40
CA THR A 61 1.97 -23.49 5.81
C THR A 61 2.49 -22.17 6.38
N THR A 62 1.58 -21.21 6.56
CA THR A 62 1.91 -19.91 7.16
C THR A 62 2.33 -20.14 8.60
N GLN A 63 3.63 -20.04 8.88
CA GLN A 63 4.10 -19.74 10.24
C GLN A 63 3.68 -18.30 10.54
N ILE A 64 2.47 -18.16 11.07
CA ILE A 64 1.93 -16.87 11.48
C ILE A 64 2.64 -16.48 12.77
N LEU A 65 3.53 -15.49 12.73
CA LEU A 65 4.03 -14.80 13.91
C LEU A 65 2.85 -14.29 14.76
N THR A 66 2.62 -14.90 15.92
CA THR A 66 1.58 -14.47 16.86
C THR A 66 2.05 -13.25 17.67
N ILE A 67 1.11 -12.51 18.28
CA ILE A 67 1.43 -11.38 19.16
C ILE A 67 2.39 -11.81 20.29
N GLU A 68 2.18 -13.00 20.87
CA GLU A 68 3.03 -13.57 21.92
C GLU A 68 4.46 -13.86 21.43
N SER A 69 4.58 -14.40 20.21
CA SER A 69 5.88 -14.69 19.60
C SER A 69 6.62 -13.38 19.27
N ALA A 70 5.90 -12.40 18.72
CA ALA A 70 6.44 -11.06 18.48
C ALA A 70 6.86 -10.38 19.80
N GLN A 71 6.07 -10.52 20.87
CA GLN A 71 6.40 -9.99 22.19
C GLN A 71 7.71 -10.58 22.72
N ARG A 72 7.90 -11.90 22.63
CA ARG A 72 9.16 -12.54 23.03
C ARG A 72 10.36 -12.03 22.25
N ILE A 73 10.21 -11.80 20.93
CA ILE A 73 11.27 -11.24 20.09
C ILE A 73 11.58 -9.81 20.52
N VAL A 74 10.55 -8.99 20.76
CA VAL A 74 10.72 -7.60 21.19
C VAL A 74 11.38 -7.51 22.55
N SER A 75 10.89 -8.24 23.55
CA SER A 75 11.47 -8.30 24.88
C SER A 75 12.92 -8.81 24.85
N GLY A 76 13.20 -9.85 24.06
CA GLY A 76 14.55 -10.38 23.90
C GLY A 76 15.52 -9.39 23.23
N ALA A 77 15.07 -8.68 22.19
CA ALA A 77 15.87 -7.68 21.49
C ALA A 77 16.17 -6.46 22.38
N LEU A 78 15.20 -6.03 23.17
CA LEU A 78 15.33 -4.90 24.10
C LEU A 78 15.95 -5.27 25.45
N LYS A 79 16.29 -6.56 25.66
CA LYS A 79 16.79 -7.09 26.94
C LYS A 79 15.86 -6.77 28.11
N GLU A 80 14.56 -6.80 27.85
CA GLU A 80 13.50 -6.65 28.85
C GLU A 80 13.07 -8.00 29.40
N ASP A 81 12.48 -7.99 30.60
CA ASP A 81 11.84 -9.16 31.18
C ASP A 81 10.63 -9.57 30.32
N PRO A 82 10.55 -10.83 29.83
CA PRO A 82 9.42 -11.31 29.04
C PRO A 82 8.12 -11.44 29.85
N ASP A 83 8.18 -11.60 31.18
CA ASP A 83 6.99 -11.71 32.03
C ASP A 83 6.43 -10.34 32.42
N TYR A 84 7.29 -9.30 32.43
CA TYR A 84 6.93 -7.92 32.73
C TYR A 84 7.58 -6.92 31.76
N PRO A 85 7.25 -7.00 30.45
CA PRO A 85 7.88 -6.14 29.46
C PRO A 85 7.39 -4.70 29.60
N LYS A 86 8.32 -3.74 29.48
CA LYS A 86 7.99 -2.31 29.42
C LYS A 86 7.46 -1.92 28.04
N THR A 87 7.94 -2.61 27.00
CA THR A 87 7.54 -2.43 25.62
C THR A 87 6.57 -3.53 25.20
N ILE A 88 5.33 -3.16 24.90
CA ILE A 88 4.24 -4.10 24.59
C ILE A 88 3.95 -4.09 23.10
N VAL A 89 3.86 -5.27 22.47
CA VAL A 89 3.38 -5.44 21.10
C VAL A 89 1.86 -5.35 21.10
N THR A 90 1.32 -4.28 20.52
CA THR A 90 -0.14 -4.06 20.46
C THR A 90 -0.77 -4.71 19.24
N GLN A 91 -0.03 -4.84 18.14
CA GLN A 91 -0.56 -5.36 16.89
C GLN A 91 0.52 -5.96 16.00
N VAL A 92 0.18 -7.01 15.25
CA VAL A 92 0.94 -7.53 14.11
C VAL A 92 0.09 -7.26 12.86
N ILE A 93 0.58 -6.43 11.93
CA ILE A 93 -0.19 -5.95 10.76
C ILE A 93 0.03 -6.85 9.54
N ASP A 94 1.30 -7.08 9.20
CA ASP A 94 1.71 -7.94 8.09
C ASP A 94 2.66 -8.99 8.63
N ASN A 95 2.55 -10.20 8.11
CA ASN A 95 3.17 -11.39 8.67
C ASN A 95 3.60 -12.32 7.54
N ASN A 96 4.67 -11.91 6.88
CA ASN A 96 5.38 -12.74 5.94
C ASN A 96 6.45 -13.53 6.70
N GLN A 97 6.81 -14.73 6.22
CA GLN A 97 7.78 -15.63 6.87
C GLN A 97 9.14 -14.98 7.20
N LYS A 98 9.51 -13.89 6.50
CA LYS A 98 10.77 -13.16 6.71
C LYS A 98 10.59 -11.74 7.25
N LEU A 99 9.38 -11.20 7.18
CA LEU A 99 9.10 -9.80 7.44
C LEU A 99 7.74 -9.69 8.14
N ALA A 100 7.76 -9.23 9.38
CA ALA A 100 6.54 -8.88 10.08
C ALA A 100 6.55 -7.41 10.48
N THR A 101 5.44 -6.72 10.22
CA THR A 101 5.24 -5.35 10.69
C THR A 101 4.50 -5.41 12.02
N ILE A 102 5.06 -4.79 13.05
CA ILE A 102 4.49 -4.76 14.39
C ILE A 102 4.26 -3.31 14.85
N ILE A 103 3.25 -3.10 15.68
CA ILE A 103 3.10 -1.88 16.46
C ILE A 103 3.50 -2.20 17.88
N VAL A 104 4.44 -1.42 18.41
CA VAL A 104 4.87 -1.48 19.80
C VAL A 104 4.44 -0.23 20.54
N GLU A 105 4.18 -0.37 21.83
CA GLU A 105 3.89 0.73 22.74
C GLU A 105 4.85 0.68 23.91
N ASN A 106 5.54 1.80 24.17
CA ASN A 106 6.36 2.01 25.36
C ASN A 106 6.01 3.39 25.93
N ASN A 107 5.72 3.47 27.23
CA ASN A 107 5.40 4.72 27.92
C ASN A 107 4.33 5.58 27.18
N LYS A 108 3.24 4.93 26.73
CA LYS A 108 2.13 5.53 25.94
C LYS A 108 2.52 6.06 24.57
N GLN A 109 3.76 5.85 24.13
CA GLN A 109 4.21 6.19 22.78
C GLN A 109 4.14 4.94 21.90
N ARG A 110 3.35 5.04 20.82
CA ARG A 110 3.24 3.98 19.82
C ARG A 110 4.27 4.20 18.72
N LYS A 111 4.96 3.13 18.34
CA LYS A 111 5.94 3.13 17.24
C LYS A 111 5.74 1.91 16.36
N ILE A 112 6.14 2.07 15.10
CA ILE A 112 6.13 0.99 14.13
C ILE A 112 7.49 0.30 14.20
N GLY A 113 7.46 -1.00 14.45
CA GLY A 113 8.60 -1.89 14.42
C GLY A 113 8.48 -2.90 13.28
N TRP A 114 9.62 -3.42 12.87
CA TRP A 114 9.76 -4.42 11.83
C TRP A 114 10.54 -5.57 12.43
N ILE A 115 10.01 -6.78 12.29
CA ILE A 115 10.74 -8.01 12.59
C ILE A 115 11.21 -8.57 11.25
N ILE A 116 12.51 -8.50 10.98
CA ILE A 116 13.14 -9.03 9.77
C ILE A 116 14.04 -10.18 10.20
N ASP A 117 13.80 -11.39 9.68
CA ASP A 117 14.57 -12.58 10.05
C ASP A 117 14.76 -12.73 11.58
N MET A 118 13.68 -12.58 12.36
CA MET A 118 13.65 -12.63 13.83
C MET A 118 14.43 -11.52 14.55
N ARG A 119 14.82 -10.45 13.84
CA ARG A 119 15.50 -9.28 14.41
C ARG A 119 14.59 -8.07 14.39
N LEU A 120 14.63 -7.29 15.46
CA LEU A 120 13.80 -6.12 15.63
C LEU A 120 14.46 -4.88 15.03
N PHE A 121 13.69 -4.08 14.31
CA PHE A 121 14.06 -2.77 13.80
C PHE A 121 12.92 -1.79 14.05
N PHE A 122 13.22 -0.50 14.19
CA PHE A 122 12.21 0.53 14.40
C PHE A 122 12.23 1.56 13.29
N THR A 123 11.05 2.07 12.94
CA THR A 123 10.93 3.27 12.12
C THR A 123 11.01 4.50 13.02
N GLY A 124 12.18 5.16 13.00
CA GLY A 124 12.49 6.32 13.84
C GLY A 124 12.99 5.95 15.24
N ASP A 125 13.25 6.96 16.06
CA ASP A 125 13.79 6.77 17.40
C ASP A 125 12.69 6.32 18.38
N LEU A 126 12.99 5.25 19.13
CA LEU A 126 12.23 4.77 20.27
C LEU A 126 13.05 5.05 21.53
N PHE A 127 12.49 5.84 22.44
CA PHE A 127 13.16 6.21 23.68
C PHE A 127 12.62 5.41 24.86
N ASN A 128 13.49 5.03 25.79
CA ASN A 128 13.05 4.47 27.07
C ASN A 128 12.69 5.56 28.09
N ASP A 129 12.23 5.15 29.28
CA ASP A 129 11.85 6.04 30.38
C ASP A 129 12.97 7.02 30.81
N ASN A 130 14.22 6.67 30.55
CA ASN A 130 15.39 7.45 30.91
C ASN A 130 15.89 8.33 29.74
N GLY A 131 15.18 8.34 28.60
CA GLY A 131 15.54 9.12 27.42
C GLY A 131 16.60 8.49 26.52
N TYR A 132 16.98 7.23 26.73
CA TYR A 132 17.95 6.54 25.85
C TYR A 132 17.28 6.05 24.57
N ASN A 133 17.96 6.26 23.44
CA ASN A 133 17.52 5.79 22.13
C ASN A 133 17.77 4.28 21.97
N LEU A 134 16.69 3.50 22.05
CA LEU A 134 16.70 2.05 21.86
C LEU A 134 16.94 1.68 20.39
N THR A 135 16.50 2.51 19.44
CA THR A 135 16.72 2.29 18.01
C THR A 135 18.22 2.34 17.68
N GLU A 136 18.90 3.39 18.11
CA GLU A 136 20.35 3.57 17.92
C GLU A 136 21.16 2.42 18.57
N SER A 137 20.73 1.97 19.76
CA SER A 137 21.36 0.84 20.46
C SER A 137 21.28 -0.46 19.64
N ILE A 138 20.13 -0.73 19.01
CA ILE A 138 19.93 -1.90 18.14
C ILE A 138 20.73 -1.76 16.84
N GLU A 139 20.73 -0.58 16.23
CA GLU A 139 21.52 -0.30 15.02
C GLU A 139 23.01 -0.57 15.26
N HIS A 140 23.57 -0.09 16.38
CA HIS A 140 24.95 -0.38 16.78
C HIS A 140 25.21 -1.86 17.01
N GLN A 141 24.31 -2.58 17.70
CA GLN A 141 24.45 -4.01 17.93
C GLN A 141 24.51 -4.81 16.62
N HIS A 142 23.88 -4.31 15.56
CA HIS A 142 23.85 -4.94 14.25
C HIS A 142 24.79 -4.31 13.23
N ASN A 143 25.70 -3.42 13.66
CA ASN A 143 26.64 -2.70 12.80
C ASN A 143 25.95 -1.98 11.62
N ILE A 144 24.74 -1.46 11.85
CA ILE A 144 24.00 -0.67 10.87
C ILE A 144 24.43 0.78 11.04
N SER A 145 25.11 1.32 10.03
CA SER A 145 25.38 2.75 9.95
C SER A 145 24.16 3.45 9.37
N ARG A 146 23.64 4.46 10.07
CA ARG A 146 22.71 5.43 9.46
C ARG A 146 23.49 6.12 8.36
N GLY A 147 23.18 5.81 7.10
CA GLY A 147 23.64 6.63 5.99
C GLY A 147 23.10 8.03 6.21
N GLU A 148 23.98 8.96 6.58
CA GLU A 148 23.67 10.38 6.64
C GLU A 148 23.24 10.81 5.23
N ASN A 149 21.94 10.98 5.04
CA ASN A 149 21.36 11.68 3.89
C ASN A 149 20.90 13.06 4.36
#